data_AF-A0A127EZH6-F1
#
_entry.id   AF-A0A127EZH6-F1
#
_cell.length_a   1.000
_cell.length_b   1.000
_cell.length_c   1.000
_cell.angle_alpha   90.00
_cell.angle_beta   90.00
_cell.angle_gamma   90.00
#
_symmetry.space_group_name_H-M   'P 1'
#
loop_
_entity.id
_entity.type
_entity.pdbx_description
1 polymer ?
#
loop_
_entity_poly.entity_id
_entity_poly.type
_entity_poly.pdbx_seq_one_letter_code
_entity_poly.pdbx_strand_id
1 'polypeptide(L)'
;MTPEDLVYALFWSDSARSLVELALGFAVAGALCSGYQLMTMQPASFRLLHEPERNRALAAVPFLLFAAPFIIIRNTIRGARLEGRSFGFAALAAFLAGFWSLMSGTMVAMTLQAIGRIVA
;
A
#
# COMPACT_ATOMS: atom_id res chain seq x y z
N MET A 1 -9.71 -33.57 -14.10
CA MET A 1 -9.02 -32.32 -13.77
C MET A 1 -7.56 -32.65 -13.70
N THR A 2 -6.82 -32.29 -14.74
CA THR A 2 -5.38 -32.55 -14.82
C THR A 2 -4.62 -31.55 -13.94
N PRO A 3 -3.35 -31.80 -13.59
CA PRO A 3 -2.54 -30.87 -12.81
C PRO A 3 -2.43 -29.48 -13.46
N GLU A 4 -2.41 -29.40 -14.80
CA GLU A 4 -2.43 -28.11 -15.49
C GLU A 4 -3.74 -27.33 -15.25
N ASP A 5 -4.90 -28.00 -15.23
CA ASP A 5 -6.19 -27.34 -14.96
C ASP A 5 -6.22 -26.69 -13.57
N LEU A 6 -5.61 -27.35 -12.57
CA LEU A 6 -5.48 -26.81 -11.20
C LEU A 6 -4.58 -25.58 -11.15
N VAL A 7 -3.49 -25.57 -11.91
CA VAL A 7 -2.58 -24.44 -12.00
C VAL A 7 -3.28 -23.25 -12.66
N TYR A 8 -3.95 -23.45 -13.80
CA TYR A 8 -4.71 -22.37 -14.45
C TYR A 8 -5.86 -21.85 -13.57
N ALA A 9 -6.59 -22.74 -12.91
CA ALA A 9 -7.65 -22.35 -11.99
C ALA A 9 -7.11 -21.55 -10.78
N LEU A 10 -5.94 -21.93 -10.24
CA LEU A 10 -5.30 -21.21 -9.15
C LEU A 10 -4.81 -19.82 -9.61
N PHE A 11 -4.08 -19.75 -10.72
CA PHE A 11 -3.53 -18.49 -11.25
C PHE A 11 -4.60 -17.51 -11.70
N TRP A 12 -5.76 -18.00 -12.17
CA TRP A 12 -6.87 -17.16 -12.61
C TRP A 12 -7.95 -16.95 -11.55
N SER A 13 -7.74 -17.48 -10.34
CA SER A 13 -8.70 -17.31 -9.23
C SER A 13 -8.77 -15.84 -8.76
N ASP A 14 -9.93 -15.46 -8.22
CA ASP A 14 -10.10 -14.15 -7.58
C ASP A 14 -9.13 -13.95 -6.40
N SER A 15 -8.71 -15.03 -5.75
CA SER A 15 -7.69 -15.03 -4.69
C SER A 15 -6.31 -14.64 -5.22
N ALA A 16 -5.88 -15.19 -6.36
CA ALA A 16 -4.63 -14.81 -6.99
C ALA A 16 -4.64 -13.35 -7.44
N ARG A 17 -5.77 -12.89 -7.99
CA ARG A 17 -5.96 -11.47 -8.31
C ARG A 17 -5.83 -10.58 -7.07
N SER A 18 -6.51 -10.94 -5.99
CA SER A 18 -6.45 -10.20 -4.73
C SER A 18 -5.03 -10.15 -4.16
N LEU A 19 -4.25 -11.23 -4.30
CA LEU A 19 -2.86 -11.26 -3.88
C LEU A 19 -1.97 -10.33 -4.71
N VAL A 20 -2.19 -10.28 -6.03
CA VAL A 20 -1.49 -9.34 -6.94
C VAL A 20 -1.87 -7.90 -6.59
N GLU A 21 -3.14 -7.61 -6.37
CA GLU A 21 -3.60 -6.28 -5.94
C GLU A 21 -2.98 -5.88 -4.60
N LEU A 22 -3.00 -6.77 -3.61
CA LEU A 22 -2.32 -6.56 -2.33
C LEU A 22 -0.84 -6.23 -2.51
N ALA A 23 -0.13 -6.98 -3.35
CA ALA A 23 1.30 -6.75 -3.62
C ALA A 23 1.54 -5.42 -4.37
N LEU A 24 0.70 -5.10 -5.36
CA LEU A 24 0.75 -3.84 -6.10
C LEU A 24 0.56 -2.63 -5.17
N GLY A 25 -0.39 -2.71 -4.23
CA GLY A 25 -0.60 -1.65 -3.24
C GLY A 25 0.66 -1.36 -2.43
N PHE A 26 1.32 -2.40 -1.91
CA PHE A 26 2.56 -2.25 -1.14
C PHE A 26 3.72 -1.74 -2.00
N ALA A 27 3.83 -2.23 -3.24
CA ALA A 27 4.87 -1.80 -4.17
C ALA A 27 4.74 -0.30 -4.49
N VAL A 28 3.53 0.16 -4.82
CA VAL A 28 3.26 1.59 -5.08
C VAL A 28 3.46 2.42 -3.81
N ALA A 29 2.97 1.96 -2.65
CA ALA A 29 3.18 2.64 -1.37
C ALA A 29 4.68 2.84 -1.06
N GLY A 30 5.47 1.79 -1.26
CA GLY A 30 6.92 1.80 -1.06
C GLY A 30 7.64 2.71 -2.05
N ALA A 31 7.27 2.67 -3.34
CA ALA A 31 7.82 3.55 -4.36
C ALA A 31 7.53 5.03 -4.05
N LEU A 32 6.28 5.36 -3.69
CA LEU A 32 5.87 6.71 -3.31
C LEU A 32 6.61 7.22 -2.07
N CYS A 33 6.69 6.40 -1.02
CA CYS A 33 7.41 6.78 0.21
C CYS A 33 8.91 6.96 -0.04
N SER A 34 9.52 6.12 -0.87
CA SER A 34 10.93 6.20 -1.21
C SER A 34 11.22 7.43 -2.07
N GLY A 35 10.39 7.70 -3.07
CA GLY A 35 10.48 8.91 -3.90
C GLY A 35 10.30 10.18 -3.06
N TYR A 36 9.30 10.20 -2.17
CA TYR A 36 9.10 11.30 -1.23
C TYR A 36 10.35 11.52 -0.36
N GLN A 37 10.92 10.43 0.20
CA GLN A 37 12.11 10.54 1.04
C GLN A 37 13.34 11.01 0.27
N LEU A 38 13.50 10.59 -0.99
CA LEU A 38 14.56 11.06 -1.86
C LEU A 38 14.44 12.57 -2.14
N MET A 39 13.24 13.08 -2.36
CA MET A 39 13.01 14.50 -2.68
C MET A 39 13.05 15.42 -1.46
N THR A 40 12.57 14.95 -0.31
CA THR A 40 12.41 15.79 0.89
C THR A 40 13.47 15.56 1.95
N MET A 41 14.31 14.53 1.79
CA MET A 41 15.25 14.05 2.82
C MET A 41 14.58 13.69 4.14
N GLN A 42 13.25 13.51 4.14
CA GLN A 42 12.44 13.21 5.30
C GLN A 42 11.54 12.01 5.02
N PRO A 43 11.35 11.11 6.00
CA PRO A 43 10.44 9.98 5.82
C PRO A 43 8.98 10.47 5.73
N ALA A 44 8.24 9.99 4.73
CA ALA A 44 6.80 10.26 4.58
C ALA A 44 6.03 9.89 5.86
N SER A 45 5.11 10.70 6.36
CA SER A 45 4.36 10.38 7.58
C SER A 45 2.95 10.97 7.56
N PHE A 46 2.05 10.40 8.37
CA PHE A 46 0.69 10.94 8.55
C PHE A 46 0.66 12.35 9.12
N ARG A 47 1.79 12.88 9.62
CA ARG A 47 1.90 14.28 10.06
C ARG A 47 1.67 15.27 8.94
N LEU A 48 1.82 14.85 7.67
CA LEU A 48 1.50 15.68 6.51
C LEU A 48 0.04 16.17 6.50
N LEU A 49 -0.89 15.47 7.16
CA LEU A 49 -2.28 15.92 7.32
C LEU A 49 -2.45 17.07 8.32
N HIS A 50 -1.48 17.25 9.23
CA HIS A 50 -1.49 18.28 10.26
C HIS A 50 -0.58 19.46 9.90
N GLU A 51 -0.17 19.57 8.64
CA GLU A 51 0.62 20.71 8.18
C GLU A 51 -0.20 22.01 8.36
N PRO A 52 0.37 23.08 8.95
CA PRO A 52 -0.37 24.31 9.22
C PRO A 52 -0.89 24.98 7.94
N GLU A 53 -0.21 24.76 6.82
CA GLU A 53 -0.67 25.23 5.52
C GLU A 53 -1.74 24.31 4.92
N ARG A 54 -2.98 24.79 4.88
CA ARG A 54 -4.15 24.05 4.38
C ARG A 54 -3.91 23.40 3.01
N ASN A 55 -3.27 24.11 2.08
CA ASN A 55 -3.04 23.60 0.72
C ASN A 55 -2.08 22.40 0.72
N ARG A 56 -1.07 22.40 1.60
CA ARG A 56 -0.14 21.26 1.75
C ARG A 56 -0.82 20.07 2.40
N ALA A 57 -1.63 20.31 3.43
CA ALA A 57 -2.41 19.25 4.07
C ALA A 57 -3.39 18.58 3.10
N LEU A 58 -4.07 19.36 2.24
CA LEU A 58 -4.96 18.83 1.21
C LEU A 58 -4.20 18.06 0.12
N ALA A 59 -3.04 18.55 -0.32
CA ALA A 59 -2.20 17.85 -1.29
C ALA A 59 -1.64 16.53 -0.75
N ALA A 60 -1.51 16.39 0.57
CA ALA A 60 -1.05 15.15 1.20
C ALA A 60 -2.09 14.02 1.14
N VAL A 61 -3.39 14.33 1.03
CA VAL A 61 -4.47 13.32 1.02
C VAL A 61 -4.29 12.29 -0.10
N PRO A 62 -4.21 12.66 -1.39
CA PRO A 62 -4.03 11.68 -2.47
C PRO A 62 -2.71 10.91 -2.34
N PHE A 63 -1.64 11.54 -1.86
CA PHE A 63 -0.38 10.85 -1.61
C PHE A 63 -0.52 9.79 -0.51
N LEU A 64 -1.12 10.17 0.64
CA LEU A 64 -1.30 9.29 1.79
C LEU A 64 -2.29 8.15 1.52
N LEU A 65 -3.27 8.36 0.63
CA LEU A 65 -4.20 7.32 0.18
C LEU A 65 -3.45 6.08 -0.32
N PHE A 66 -2.33 6.26 -1.04
CA PHE A 66 -1.51 5.16 -1.54
C PHE A 66 -0.31 4.86 -0.65
N ALA A 67 0.24 5.85 0.08
CA ALA A 67 1.43 5.65 0.91
C ALA A 67 1.16 4.98 2.27
N ALA A 68 -0.10 4.97 2.74
CA ALA A 68 -0.46 4.50 4.08
C ALA A 68 0.04 3.09 4.45
N PRO A 69 -0.04 2.04 3.60
CA PRO A 69 0.42 0.70 3.97
C PRO A 69 1.89 0.67 4.40
N PHE A 70 2.75 1.40 3.66
CA PHE A 70 4.18 1.48 3.97
C PHE A 70 4.43 2.27 5.26
N ILE A 71 3.73 3.38 5.46
CA ILE A 71 3.86 4.21 6.67
C ILE A 71 3.44 3.41 7.92
N ILE A 72 2.34 2.65 7.84
CA ILE A 72 1.85 1.79 8.93
C ILE A 72 2.92 0.76 9.31
N ILE A 73 3.40 -0.03 8.35
CA ILE A 73 4.41 -1.08 8.63
C ILE A 73 5.70 -0.49 9.18
N ARG A 74 6.19 0.62 8.60
CA ARG A 74 7.41 1.28 9.09
C ARG A 74 7.24 1.77 10.53
N ASN A 75 6.11 2.38 10.85
CA ASN A 75 5.84 2.88 12.20
C ASN A 75 5.69 1.72 13.20
N THR A 76 5.07 0.61 12.79
CA THR A 76 4.95 -0.60 13.61
C THR A 76 6.30 -1.24 13.90
N ILE A 77 7.17 -1.38 12.90
CA ILE A 77 8.53 -1.91 13.10
C ILE A 77 9.34 -0.99 14.02
N ARG A 78 9.25 0.32 13.83
CA ARG A 78 9.91 1.29 14.72
C ARG A 78 9.38 1.22 16.15
N GLY A 79 8.06 1.17 16.33
CA GLY A 79 7.42 1.03 17.64
C GLY A 79 7.77 -0.28 18.34
N ALA A 80 7.83 -1.39 17.60
CA ALA A 80 8.27 -2.68 18.15
C ALA A 80 9.73 -2.64 18.64
N ARG A 81 10.62 -2.01 17.87
CA ARG A 81 12.05 -1.91 18.21
C ARG A 81 12.34 -0.93 19.36
N LEU A 82 11.65 0.20 19.42
CA LEU A 82 11.94 1.29 20.36
C LEU A 82 11.13 1.19 21.66
N GLU A 83 9.92 0.65 21.60
CA GLU A 83 8.98 0.65 22.73
C GLU A 83 8.60 -0.77 23.20
N GLY A 84 9.14 -1.82 22.57
CA GLY A 84 8.81 -3.21 22.92
C GLY A 84 7.33 -3.56 22.73
N ARG A 85 6.63 -2.89 21.79
CA ARG A 85 5.20 -3.08 21.55
C ARG A 85 4.84 -4.54 21.28
N SER A 86 3.69 -4.96 21.82
CA SER A 86 3.24 -6.36 21.82
C SER A 86 2.91 -6.89 20.41
N PHE A 87 2.99 -8.21 20.25
CA PHE A 87 2.62 -8.92 19.01
C PHE A 87 1.21 -8.56 18.51
N GLY A 88 0.25 -8.34 19.42
CA GLY A 88 -1.11 -7.95 19.06
C GLY A 88 -1.18 -6.62 18.30
N PHE A 89 -0.35 -5.65 18.65
CA PHE A 89 -0.26 -4.39 17.91
C PHE A 89 0.30 -4.60 16.50
N ALA A 90 1.32 -5.45 16.37
CA ALA A 90 1.89 -5.79 15.06
C ALA A 90 0.87 -6.52 14.17
N ALA A 91 0.10 -7.46 14.72
CA ALA A 91 -0.96 -8.16 14.00
C ALA A 91 -2.06 -7.21 13.51
N LEU A 92 -2.53 -6.30 14.38
CA LEU A 92 -3.50 -5.27 14.01
C LEU A 92 -2.96 -4.37 12.90
N ALA A 93 -1.71 -3.89 13.03
CA ALA A 93 -1.10 -3.06 12.01
C ALA A 93 -0.92 -3.79 10.67
N ALA A 94 -0.56 -5.08 10.69
CA ALA A 94 -0.45 -5.89 9.49
C ALA A 94 -1.83 -6.06 8.81
N PHE A 95 -2.89 -6.28 9.59
CA PHE A 95 -4.25 -6.34 9.08
C PHE A 95 -4.66 -5.00 8.43
N LEU A 96 -4.47 -3.87 9.12
CA LEU A 96 -4.80 -2.55 8.57
C LEU A 96 -3.98 -2.24 7.32
N ALA A 97 -2.67 -2.49 7.34
CA ALA A 97 -1.82 -2.26 6.19
C ALA A 97 -2.21 -3.16 5.01
N GLY A 98 -2.52 -4.43 5.27
CA GLY A 98 -2.96 -5.37 4.25
C GLY A 98 -4.31 -4.97 3.64
N PHE A 99 -5.29 -4.64 4.47
CA PHE A 99 -6.60 -4.16 4.02
C PHE A 99 -6.46 -2.89 3.15
N TRP A 100 -5.67 -1.93 3.62
CA TRP A 100 -5.43 -0.69 2.88
C TRP A 100 -4.66 -0.92 1.57
N SER A 101 -3.69 -1.83 1.60
CA SER A 101 -2.89 -2.21 0.43
C SER A 101 -3.76 -2.90 -0.62
N LEU A 102 -4.70 -3.76 -0.21
CA LEU A 102 -5.66 -4.36 -1.13
C LEU A 102 -6.51 -3.28 -1.80
N MET A 103 -7.13 -2.38 -1.03
CA MET A 103 -7.97 -1.30 -1.59
C MET A 103 -7.19 -0.40 -2.58
N SER A 104 -6.01 0.08 -2.18
CA SER A 104 -5.18 0.93 -3.03
C SER A 104 -4.63 0.19 -4.25
N GLY A 105 -4.27 -1.09 -4.09
CA GLY A 105 -3.82 -1.97 -5.17
C GLY A 105 -4.89 -2.25 -6.21
N THR A 106 -6.14 -2.48 -5.80
CA THR A 106 -7.28 -2.61 -6.71
C THR A 106 -7.46 -1.34 -7.55
N MET A 107 -7.37 -0.15 -6.94
CA MET A 107 -7.46 1.12 -7.67
C MET A 107 -6.35 1.28 -8.71
N VAL A 108 -5.11 0.90 -8.36
CA VAL A 108 -3.97 0.91 -9.29
C VAL A 108 -4.23 -0.07 -10.44
N ALA A 109 -4.63 -1.30 -10.15
CA ALA A 109 -4.92 -2.31 -11.16
C ALA A 109 -6.03 -1.87 -12.11
N MET A 110 -7.13 -1.31 -11.60
CA MET A 110 -8.22 -0.78 -12.41
C MET A 110 -7.76 0.38 -13.31
N THR A 111 -6.92 1.27 -12.78
CA THR A 111 -6.39 2.41 -13.54
C THR A 111 -5.46 1.95 -14.65
N LEU A 112 -4.55 1.00 -14.38
CA LEU A 112 -3.68 0.41 -15.39
C LEU A 112 -4.47 -0.31 -16.49
N GLN A 113 -5.51 -1.06 -16.12
CA GLN A 113 -6.40 -1.69 -17.10
C GLN A 113 -7.16 -0.66 -17.95
N ALA A 114 -7.66 0.41 -17.33
CA ALA A 114 -8.34 1.48 -18.05
C ALA A 114 -7.42 2.19 -19.04
N ILE A 115 -6.19 2.53 -18.61
CA ILE A 115 -5.16 3.10 -19.49
C ILE A 115 -4.85 2.14 -20.64
N GLY A 116 -4.65 0.85 -20.35
CA GLY A 116 -4.37 -0.16 -21.37
C GLY A 116 -5.46 -0.22 -22.45
N ARG A 117 -6.74 -0.07 -22.08
CA ARG A 117 -7.87 -0.04 -23.04
C ARG A 117 -7.96 1.25 -23.85
N ILE A 118 -7.40 2.35 -23.36
CA ILE A 118 -7.40 3.64 -24.07
C ILE A 118 -6.24 3.69 -25.07
N VAL A 119 -5.13 3.02 -24.77
CA VAL A 119 -3.89 3.09 -25.57
C VAL A 119 -3.76 1.94 -26.60
N ALA A 120 -4.41 0.80 -26.37
CA ALA A 120 -4.44 -0.35 -27.29
C ALA A 120 -5.61 -0.27 -28.27
#